data_AF-A0A2G9ZDA9-F1
#
_entry.id   AF-A0A2G9ZDA9-F1
#
_cell.length_a   1.000
_cell.length_b   1.000
_cell.length_c   1.000
_cell.angle_alpha   90.00
_cell.angle_beta   90.00
_cell.angle_gamma   90.00
#
_symmetry.space_group_name_H-M   'P 1'
#
loop_
_entity.id
_entity.type
_entity.pdbx_description
1 polymer ?
#
loop_
_entity_poly.entity_id
_entity_poly.type
_entity_poly.pdbx_seq_one_letter_code
_entity_poly.pdbx_strand_id
1 'polypeptide(L)'
;MSKKLFWNYEREIVGSVAYLLENNLVDGILFLDSFPCGPDSLMSIFLNQISNNLDGKLMAIVLAELDSDMGLITRVEAFVNSIRGVKAGVI
;
A
#
# COMPACT_ATOMS: atom_id res chain seq x y z
N MET A 1 6.70 3.01 -34.70
CA MET A 1 6.52 2.19 -33.48
C MET A 1 6.85 3.09 -32.28
N SER A 2 5.86 3.78 -31.71
CA SER A 2 6.05 4.71 -30.58
C SER A 2 6.07 3.88 -29.29
N LYS A 3 7.26 3.49 -28.83
CA LYS A 3 7.41 2.80 -27.55
C LYS A 3 7.35 3.84 -26.42
N LYS A 4 6.17 4.05 -25.83
CA LYS A 4 6.06 4.59 -24.47
C LYS A 4 6.38 3.45 -23.50
N LEU A 5 7.68 3.21 -23.29
CA LEU A 5 8.19 2.18 -22.37
C LEU A 5 8.75 2.81 -21.10
N PHE A 6 7.93 3.61 -20.43
CA PHE A 6 8.30 4.20 -19.16
C PHE A 6 7.14 3.97 -18.21
N TRP A 7 7.41 3.25 -17.11
CA TRP A 7 6.53 3.10 -15.95
C TRP A 7 5.23 2.32 -16.16
N ASN A 8 5.18 1.43 -17.14
CA ASN A 8 3.93 0.70 -17.43
C ASN A 8 3.51 -0.21 -16.28
N TYR A 9 4.47 -0.85 -15.61
CA TYR A 9 4.19 -1.77 -14.51
C TYR A 9 3.67 -1.05 -13.27
N GLU A 10 4.33 0.03 -12.89
CA GLU A 10 3.96 0.91 -11.78
C GLU A 10 2.60 1.56 -12.05
N ARG A 11 2.34 1.96 -13.30
CA ARG A 11 1.03 2.49 -13.71
C ARG A 11 -0.06 1.43 -13.63
N GLU A 12 0.22 0.18 -14.00
CA GLU A 12 -0.72 -0.93 -13.87
C GLU A 12 -1.00 -1.26 -12.40
N ILE A 13 0.02 -1.25 -11.53
CA ILE A 13 -0.13 -1.45 -10.09
C ILE A 13 -1.01 -0.34 -9.50
N VAL A 14 -0.66 0.93 -9.71
CA VAL A 14 -1.42 2.08 -9.18
C VAL A 14 -2.85 2.06 -9.68
N GLY A 15 -3.05 1.79 -10.98
CA GLY A 15 -4.38 1.66 -11.57
C GLY A 15 -5.18 0.51 -10.96
N SER A 16 -4.55 -0.63 -10.69
CA SER A 16 -5.20 -1.78 -10.05
C SER A 16 -5.60 -1.48 -8.60
N VAL A 17 -4.70 -0.86 -7.83
CA VAL A 17 -4.97 -0.44 -6.45
C VAL A 17 -6.14 0.54 -6.40
N ALA A 18 -6.12 1.58 -7.25
CA ALA A 18 -7.21 2.54 -7.35
C ALA A 18 -8.53 1.85 -7.72
N TYR A 19 -8.53 1.02 -8.77
CA TYR A 19 -9.71 0.32 -9.22
C TYR A 19 -10.32 -0.57 -8.13
N LEU A 20 -9.50 -1.37 -7.44
CA LEU A 20 -9.95 -2.27 -6.38
C LEU A 20 -10.60 -1.52 -5.22
N LEU A 21 -10.00 -0.39 -4.80
CA LEU A 21 -10.50 0.39 -3.67
C LEU A 21 -11.72 1.25 -4.05
N GLU A 22 -11.71 1.92 -5.19
CA GLU A 22 -12.82 2.76 -5.67
C GLU A 22 -14.10 1.94 -5.92
N ASN A 23 -13.95 0.69 -6.36
CA ASN A 23 -15.08 -0.21 -6.59
C ASN A 23 -15.43 -1.07 -5.37
N ASN A 24 -14.81 -0.82 -4.21
CA ASN A 24 -15.01 -1.57 -2.96
C ASN A 24 -14.92 -3.10 -3.15
N LEU A 25 -13.97 -3.56 -3.98
CA LEU A 25 -13.77 -4.99 -4.26
C LEU A 25 -12.93 -5.69 -3.17
N VAL A 26 -12.26 -4.91 -2.32
CA VAL A 26 -11.46 -5.36 -1.17
C VAL A 26 -11.64 -4.40 0.01
N ASP A 27 -11.47 -4.90 1.23
CA ASP A 27 -11.58 -4.09 2.46
C ASP A 27 -10.36 -3.19 2.69
N GLY A 28 -9.20 -3.60 2.17
CA GLY A 28 -7.96 -2.84 2.20
C GLY A 28 -6.83 -3.55 1.45
N ILE A 29 -5.76 -2.82 1.20
CA ILE A 29 -4.59 -3.29 0.45
C ILE A 29 -3.32 -3.07 1.27
N LEU A 30 -2.51 -4.12 1.36
CA LEU A 30 -1.15 -4.05 1.89
C LEU A 30 -0.16 -4.10 0.73
N PHE A 31 0.51 -2.99 0.47
CA PHE A 31 1.55 -2.90 -0.54
C PHE A 31 2.91 -3.22 0.08
N LEU A 32 3.59 -4.25 -0.43
CA LEU A 32 4.90 -4.68 0.05
C LEU A 32 5.96 -4.30 -0.99
N ASP A 33 6.99 -3.60 -0.55
CA ASP A 33 8.11 -3.18 -1.38
C ASP A 33 9.42 -3.63 -0.73
N SER A 34 10.34 -4.21 -1.49
CA SER A 34 11.67 -4.58 -0.97
C SER A 34 12.73 -3.53 -1.26
N PHE A 35 12.50 -2.65 -2.24
CA PHE A 35 13.50 -1.68 -2.67
C PHE A 35 12.83 -0.47 -3.36
N PRO A 36 12.38 0.54 -2.60
CA PRO A 36 11.63 1.68 -3.11
C PRO A 36 12.51 2.69 -3.88
N CYS A 37 13.49 2.22 -4.65
CA CYS A 37 14.40 3.05 -5.42
C CYS A 37 13.92 3.17 -6.88
N GLY A 38 14.32 4.26 -7.54
CA GLY A 38 13.98 4.47 -8.93
C GLY A 38 12.46 4.56 -9.10
N PRO A 39 11.83 3.75 -9.95
CA PRO A 39 10.45 3.98 -10.30
C PRO A 39 9.41 3.71 -9.21
N ASP A 40 9.76 2.86 -8.25
CA ASP A 40 8.91 2.59 -7.11
C ASP A 40 8.78 3.80 -6.16
N SER A 41 9.79 4.66 -6.11
CA SER A 41 9.73 5.91 -5.33
C SER A 41 8.61 6.84 -5.79
N LEU A 42 8.38 6.97 -7.10
CA LEU A 42 7.28 7.77 -7.65
C LEU A 42 5.94 7.08 -7.44
N MET A 43 5.89 5.74 -7.60
CA MET A 43 4.71 4.94 -7.32
C MET A 43 4.24 5.16 -5.87
N SER A 44 5.17 5.21 -4.92
CA SER A 44 4.86 5.45 -3.51
C SER A 44 4.13 6.78 -3.27
N ILE A 45 4.42 7.82 -4.06
CA ILE A 45 3.73 9.12 -3.99
C ILE A 45 2.27 8.96 -4.38
N PHE A 46 2.00 8.23 -5.46
CA PHE A 46 0.63 7.96 -5.91
C PHE A 46 -0.13 7.07 -4.93
N LEU A 47 0.50 6.01 -4.41
CA LEU A 47 -0.10 5.15 -3.40
C LEU A 47 -0.44 5.93 -2.11
N ASN A 48 0.45 6.84 -1.68
CA ASN A 48 0.16 7.72 -0.54
C ASN A 48 -1.03 8.67 -0.81
N GLN A 49 -1.15 9.20 -2.02
CA GLN A 49 -2.32 10.01 -2.41
C GLN A 49 -3.62 9.20 -2.38
N ILE A 50 -3.60 7.97 -2.92
CA ILE A 50 -4.74 7.05 -2.89
C ILE A 50 -5.13 6.73 -1.45
N SER A 51 -4.16 6.41 -0.59
CA SER A 51 -4.39 6.12 0.82
C SER A 51 -5.09 7.26 1.56
N ASN A 52 -4.66 8.52 1.31
CA ASN A 52 -5.27 9.69 1.94
C ASN A 52 -6.70 9.96 1.46
N ASN A 53 -7.01 9.61 0.21
CA ASN A 53 -8.33 9.84 -0.37
C ASN A 53 -9.35 8.74 -0.02
N LEU A 54 -8.89 7.56 0.43
CA LEU A 54 -9.71 6.37 0.64
C LEU A 54 -9.69 5.89 2.10
N ASP A 55 -9.66 6.85 3.05
CA ASP A 55 -9.79 6.64 4.49
C ASP A 55 -8.82 5.59 5.09
N GLY A 56 -7.58 5.54 4.59
CA GLY A 56 -6.54 4.68 5.18
C GLY A 56 -6.70 3.18 4.90
N LYS A 57 -7.46 2.80 3.87
CA LYS A 57 -7.59 1.40 3.39
C LYS A 57 -6.36 0.88 2.63
N LEU A 58 -5.27 1.64 2.58
CA LEU A 58 -4.03 1.26 1.91
C LEU A 58 -2.85 1.49 2.87
N MET A 59 -2.02 0.45 3.06
CA MET A 59 -0.78 0.55 3.83
C MET A 59 0.39 0.08 2.97
N ALA A 60 1.46 0.87 2.92
CA ALA A 60 2.73 0.43 2.34
C ALA A 60 3.70 -0.05 3.45
N ILE A 61 4.42 -1.14 3.17
CA ILE A 61 5.51 -1.65 4.01
C ILE A 61 6.73 -1.84 3.12
N VAL A 62 7.83 -1.22 3.53
CA VAL A 62 9.15 -1.54 2.97
C VAL A 62 9.74 -2.67 3.80
N LEU A 63 10.13 -3.76 3.15
CA LEU A 63 10.80 -4.90 3.77
C LEU A 63 12.31 -4.64 3.74
N ALA A 64 12.93 -4.45 4.89
CA ALA A 64 14.39 -4.44 5.02
C ALA A 64 14.87 -5.66 5.82
N GLU A 65 15.99 -6.25 5.43
CA GLU A 65 16.57 -7.43 6.11
C GLU A 65 16.95 -7.16 7.57
N LEU A 66 17.17 -5.90 7.95
CA LEU A 66 17.53 -5.50 9.31
C LEU A 66 16.30 -5.12 10.16
N ASP A 67 15.09 -5.15 9.59
CA ASP A 67 13.89 -4.81 10.34
C ASP A 67 13.57 -5.89 11.37
N SER A 68 13.17 -5.48 12.57
CA SER A 68 12.69 -6.41 13.58
C SER A 68 11.35 -7.01 13.14
N ASP A 69 11.24 -8.35 13.14
CA ASP A 69 9.99 -9.06 12.81
C ASP A 69 8.80 -8.56 13.65
N MET A 70 9.03 -8.21 14.92
CA MET A 70 8.00 -7.72 15.84
C MET A 70 7.34 -6.43 15.35
N GLY A 71 8.12 -5.47 14.85
CA GLY A 71 7.60 -4.22 14.33
C GLY A 71 6.72 -4.41 13.09
N LEU A 72 7.08 -5.35 12.22
CA LEU A 72 6.28 -5.70 11.04
C LEU A 72 4.96 -6.35 11.44
N ILE A 73 5.00 -7.34 12.35
CA ILE A 73 3.80 -8.02 12.86
C ILE A 73 2.82 -7.01 13.48
N THR A 74 3.28 -6.16 14.40
CA THR A 74 2.41 -5.18 15.06
C THR A 74 1.77 -4.20 14.06
N ARG A 75 2.50 -3.77 13.02
CA ARG A 75 1.95 -2.90 11.97
C ARG A 75 0.86 -3.60 11.16
N VAL A 76 1.07 -4.86 10.79
CA VAL A 76 0.07 -5.66 10.07
C VAL A 76 -1.16 -5.89 10.95
N GLU A 77 -0.98 -6.24 12.22
CA GLU A 77 -2.09 -6.39 13.18
C GLU A 77 -2.90 -5.11 13.31
N ALA A 78 -2.23 -3.96 13.47
CA ALA A 78 -2.89 -2.65 13.55
C ALA A 78 -3.68 -2.33 12.26
N PHE A 79 -3.13 -2.65 11.09
CA PHE A 79 -3.84 -2.47 9.81
C PHE A 79 -5.09 -3.33 9.72
N VAL A 80 -4.99 -4.62 10.04
CA VAL A 80 -6.12 -5.56 10.02
C VAL A 80 -7.22 -5.12 10.99
N ASN A 81 -6.85 -4.63 12.17
CA ASN A 81 -7.80 -4.10 13.14
C ASN A 81 -8.51 -2.83 12.60
N SER A 82 -7.76 -1.95 11.93
CA SER A 82 -8.31 -0.73 11.31
C SER A 82 -9.37 -1.06 10.25
N ILE A 83 -9.07 -1.97 9.32
CA ILE A 83 -10.01 -2.35 8.24
C ILE A 83 -11.23 -3.12 8.77
N ARG A 84 -11.10 -3.87 9.86
CA ARG A 84 -12.21 -4.56 10.52
C ARG A 84 -13.10 -3.62 11.36
N GLY A 85 -12.74 -2.35 11.49
CA GLY A 85 -13.44 -1.38 12.34
C GLY A 85 -13.32 -1.70 13.83
N VAL A 86 -12.34 -2.52 14.22
CA VAL A 86 -12.05 -2.82 15.63
C VAL A 86 -11.27 -1.63 16.17
N LYS A 87 -11.96 -0.72 16.87
CA LYS A 87 -11.28 0.28 17.69
C LYS A 87 -10.45 -0.47 18.72
N ALA A 88 -9.15 -0.18 18.76
CA ALA A 88 -8.29 -0.65 19.85
C ALA A 88 -8.97 -0.21 21.16
N GLY A 89 -9.54 -1.18 21.87
CA GLY A 89 -10.11 -0.94 23.17
C GLY A 89 -9.03 -0.31 24.04
N VAL A 90 -9.33 0.85 24.60
CA VAL A 90 -8.68 1.34 25.82
C VAL A 90 -8.75 0.18 26.82
N ILE A 91 -7.60 -0.42 27.10
CA ILE A 91 -7.39 -1.25 28.28
C ILE A 91 -6.78 -0.32 29.34
#